data_AF-A0A812NER9-F1
#
_entry.id   AF-A0A812NER9-F1
#
_cell.length_a   1.000
_cell.length_b   1.000
_cell.length_c   1.000
_cell.angle_alpha   90.00
_cell.angle_beta   90.00
_cell.angle_gamma   90.00
#
_symmetry.space_group_name_H-M   'P 1'
#
loop_
_entity.id
_entity.type
_entity.pdbx_description
1 polymer ?
#
loop_
_entity_poly.entity_id
_entity_poly.type
_entity_poly.pdbx_seq_one_letter_code
_entity_poly.pdbx_strand_id
1 'polypeptide(L)'
;MSPVTKYALRTSAAPLAACVALIVHFVTITINGKARGDGRCDLDMSRLLRTVGSLFKGFFIAIFTAMLAPFQCNEHPNGRFTVQEYDSVFCSGQGEHLQMSVVGGVASLMPISFLAMSVWVTWVELPRRLLRADAAYFRACAFLWSRFRPGAELYSVLYLTRNALIALVPLLPSMSAQIVAMNMILYSSVVVVSLIQPWRFIAGNALDVMLHVGLLVVLDMASTFAGAEADSGTSVVMCLFFLLLMGLGVVGAMAYGVILHVARGRRKPWHFFLSHQKSTSGSLARLLKIQLLKRSSRFTTFMDTDNLRDLTELFGFVRDTHTFVFLASPGIERRKWCVGEIVTAKLHDIRTIMLRWPAFQEPDERFRENLTFAIPGIEILASYGMSLLDVSETLKWLHTVETIPMPPTLNLETMGRICDSLTRTVAPRVEDRYRVKDLG
;
A
#
# COMPACT_ATOMS: atom_id res chain seq x y z
N MET A 1 0.36 -41.43 17.14
CA MET A 1 -0.63 -40.81 16.22
C MET A 1 -0.34 -41.33 14.83
N SER A 2 -1.37 -41.72 14.04
CA SER A 2 -1.14 -42.13 12.65
C SER A 2 -0.62 -40.96 11.80
N PRO A 3 0.12 -41.22 10.71
CA PRO A 3 0.56 -40.20 9.76
C PRO A 3 -0.61 -39.33 9.27
N VAL A 4 -1.76 -39.97 9.00
CA VAL A 4 -3.01 -39.31 8.58
C VAL A 4 -3.50 -38.30 9.62
N THR A 5 -3.57 -38.69 10.90
CA THR A 5 -4.02 -37.77 11.96
C THR A 5 -3.03 -36.61 12.16
N LYS A 6 -1.72 -36.88 12.08
CA LYS A 6 -0.68 -35.84 12.18
C LYS A 6 -0.80 -34.83 11.03
N TYR A 7 -1.01 -35.32 9.81
CA TYR A 7 -1.22 -34.50 8.62
C TYR A 7 -2.52 -33.68 8.70
N ALA A 8 -3.63 -34.30 9.09
CA ALA A 8 -4.91 -33.61 9.25
C ALA A 8 -4.84 -32.49 10.29
N LEU A 9 -4.19 -32.75 11.44
CA LEU A 9 -3.99 -31.74 12.48
C LEU A 9 -3.15 -30.55 11.96
N ARG A 10 -2.05 -30.83 11.25
CA ARG A 10 -1.22 -29.77 10.65
C ARG A 10 -1.99 -28.96 9.60
N THR A 11 -2.74 -29.62 8.73
CA THR A 11 -3.52 -28.96 7.67
C THR A 11 -4.64 -28.09 8.27
N SER A 12 -5.17 -28.47 9.43
CA SER A 12 -6.16 -27.68 10.17
C SER A 12 -5.59 -26.41 10.83
N ALA A 13 -4.26 -26.27 10.95
CA ALA A 13 -3.65 -25.13 11.62
C ALA A 13 -3.97 -23.79 10.91
N ALA A 14 -3.99 -23.77 9.58
CA ALA A 14 -4.31 -22.57 8.80
C ALA A 14 -5.77 -22.08 8.99
N PRO A 15 -6.81 -22.93 8.82
CA PRO A 15 -8.17 -22.53 9.12
C PRO A 15 -8.38 -22.22 10.61
N LEU A 16 -7.71 -22.92 11.53
CA LEU A 16 -7.74 -22.58 12.95
C LEU A 16 -7.16 -21.19 13.22
N ALA A 17 -6.03 -20.84 12.60
CA ALA A 17 -5.45 -19.50 12.71
C ALA A 17 -6.39 -18.42 12.15
N ALA A 18 -7.09 -18.70 11.05
CA ALA A 18 -8.13 -17.82 10.53
C ALA A 18 -9.29 -17.64 11.54
N CYS A 19 -9.78 -18.74 12.14
CA CYS A 19 -10.80 -18.69 13.19
C CYS A 19 -10.33 -17.88 14.41
N VAL A 20 -9.09 -18.06 14.85
CA VAL A 20 -8.50 -17.27 15.95
C VAL A 20 -8.44 -15.79 15.58
N ALA A 21 -8.04 -15.45 14.34
CA ALA A 21 -8.06 -14.06 13.88
C ALA A 21 -9.48 -13.45 13.89
N LEU A 22 -10.50 -14.22 13.50
CA LEU A 22 -11.91 -13.81 13.60
C LEU A 22 -12.32 -13.55 15.06
N ILE A 23 -11.95 -14.46 15.98
CA ILE A 23 -12.25 -14.33 17.42
C ILE A 23 -11.55 -13.10 18.00
N VAL A 24 -10.25 -12.92 17.75
CA VAL A 24 -9.48 -11.76 18.21
C VAL A 24 -10.09 -10.46 17.70
N HIS A 25 -10.53 -10.44 16.44
CA HIS A 25 -11.20 -9.27 15.87
C HIS A 25 -12.52 -8.96 16.56
N PHE A 26 -13.35 -9.98 16.81
CA PHE A 26 -14.61 -9.86 17.53
C PHE A 26 -14.40 -9.36 18.96
N VAL A 27 -13.41 -9.91 19.68
CA VAL A 27 -13.04 -9.46 21.03
C VAL A 27 -12.56 -8.00 21.02
N THR A 28 -11.74 -7.62 20.04
CA THR A 28 -11.24 -6.24 19.91
C THR A 28 -12.37 -5.24 19.66
N ILE A 29 -13.36 -5.61 18.83
CA ILE A 29 -14.54 -4.78 18.56
C ILE A 29 -15.38 -4.64 19.82
N THR A 30 -15.68 -5.73 20.53
CA THR A 30 -16.53 -5.70 21.72
C THR A 30 -15.92 -4.91 22.88
N ILE A 31 -14.60 -5.01 23.07
CA ILE A 31 -13.87 -4.21 24.07
C ILE A 31 -13.87 -2.73 23.69
N ASN A 32 -13.54 -2.40 22.44
CA ASN A 32 -13.46 -1.00 21.99
C ASN A 32 -14.83 -0.32 21.86
N GLY A 33 -15.89 -1.07 21.53
CA GLY A 33 -17.26 -0.59 21.49
C GLY A 33 -17.77 -0.22 22.89
N LYS A 34 -17.51 -1.07 23.89
CA LYS A 34 -17.79 -0.75 25.30
C LYS A 34 -17.03 0.49 25.79
N ALA A 35 -15.78 0.66 25.38
CA ALA A 35 -14.97 1.82 25.77
C ALA A 35 -15.46 3.15 25.16
N ARG A 36 -16.17 3.11 24.02
CA ARG A 36 -16.68 4.31 23.33
C ARG A 36 -18.10 4.71 23.74
N GLY A 37 -18.80 3.94 24.57
CA GLY A 37 -20.17 4.22 25.00
C GLY A 37 -21.20 4.17 23.87
N ASP A 38 -20.80 3.72 22.67
CA ASP A 38 -21.68 3.60 21.51
C ASP A 38 -22.31 2.20 21.52
N GLY A 39 -23.61 2.13 21.81
CA GLY A 39 -24.37 0.88 21.88
C GLY A 39 -24.53 0.16 20.54
N ARG A 40 -23.94 0.67 19.45
CA ARG A 40 -23.93 0.04 18.13
C ARG A 40 -22.63 -0.72 17.91
N CYS A 41 -22.71 -2.05 17.99
CA CYS A 41 -21.69 -2.94 17.44
C CYS A 41 -21.79 -2.95 15.90
N ASP A 42 -21.34 -1.88 15.25
CA ASP A 42 -21.17 -1.93 13.79
C ASP A 42 -19.89 -2.72 13.49
N LEU A 43 -20.07 -3.96 13.04
CA LEU A 43 -18.97 -4.82 12.60
C LEU A 43 -18.39 -4.18 11.34
N ASP A 44 -17.26 -3.46 11.48
CA ASP A 44 -16.51 -2.95 10.33
C ASP A 44 -15.88 -4.13 9.58
N MET A 45 -16.72 -4.81 8.79
CA MET A 45 -16.42 -5.98 7.97
C MET A 45 -15.22 -5.72 7.06
N SER A 46 -15.00 -4.45 6.70
CA SER A 46 -13.84 -4.02 5.91
C SER A 46 -12.52 -4.29 6.62
N ARG A 47 -12.44 -4.03 7.94
CA ARG A 47 -11.22 -4.29 8.72
C ARG A 47 -10.96 -5.77 8.88
N LEU A 48 -12.02 -6.55 9.09
CA LEU A 48 -11.93 -8.00 9.22
C LEU A 48 -11.39 -8.63 7.94
N LEU A 49 -12.05 -8.33 6.81
CA LEU A 49 -11.68 -8.86 5.50
C LEU A 49 -10.24 -8.47 5.15
N ARG A 50 -9.85 -7.21 5.42
CA ARG A 50 -8.49 -6.74 5.21
C ARG A 50 -7.47 -7.51 6.04
N THR A 51 -7.77 -7.82 7.29
CA THR A 51 -6.85 -8.55 8.18
C THR A 51 -6.72 -10.00 7.75
N VAL A 52 -7.84 -10.70 7.58
CA VAL A 52 -7.87 -12.11 7.17
C VAL A 52 -7.24 -12.29 5.79
N GLY A 53 -7.61 -11.46 4.82
CA GLY A 53 -7.02 -11.49 3.48
C GLY A 53 -5.52 -11.20 3.48
N SER A 54 -5.03 -10.30 4.35
CA SER A 54 -3.60 -10.02 4.47
C SER A 54 -2.83 -11.20 5.06
N LEU A 55 -3.38 -11.86 6.09
CA LEU A 55 -2.79 -13.07 6.66
C LEU A 55 -2.75 -14.20 5.64
N PHE A 56 -3.87 -14.46 4.96
CA PHE A 56 -3.96 -15.51 3.96
C PHE A 56 -2.98 -15.27 2.79
N LYS A 57 -2.91 -14.03 2.29
CA LYS A 57 -1.92 -13.62 1.26
C LYS A 57 -0.48 -13.80 1.75
N GLY A 58 -0.19 -13.48 3.01
CA GLY A 58 1.15 -13.60 3.60
C GLY A 58 1.61 -15.05 3.76
N PHE A 59 0.72 -15.95 4.15
CA PHE A 59 1.02 -17.37 4.37
C PHE A 59 0.64 -18.27 3.20
N PHE A 60 0.27 -17.71 2.05
CA PHE A 60 -0.29 -18.44 0.91
C PHE A 60 0.58 -19.62 0.46
N ILE A 61 1.89 -19.41 0.26
CA ILE A 61 2.83 -20.48 -0.15
C ILE A 61 2.88 -21.58 0.92
N ALA A 62 3.10 -21.21 2.18
CA ALA A 62 3.23 -22.18 3.27
C ALA A 62 1.95 -23.02 3.46
N ILE A 63 0.78 -22.38 3.40
CA ILE A 63 -0.51 -23.05 3.48
C ILE A 63 -0.68 -24.01 2.30
N PHE A 64 -0.42 -23.54 1.08
CA PHE A 64 -0.65 -24.35 -0.11
C PHE A 64 0.34 -25.51 -0.22
N THR A 65 1.62 -25.30 0.06
CA THR A 65 2.64 -26.36 0.10
C THR A 65 2.31 -27.41 1.17
N ALA A 66 1.84 -27.00 2.35
CA ALA A 66 1.41 -27.96 3.38
C ALA A 66 0.21 -28.81 2.92
N MET A 67 -0.75 -28.22 2.21
CA MET A 67 -1.89 -28.95 1.64
C MET A 67 -1.46 -29.90 0.51
N LEU A 68 -0.39 -29.57 -0.22
CA LEU A 68 0.15 -30.38 -1.30
C LEU A 68 1.14 -31.47 -0.86
N ALA A 69 1.53 -31.51 0.42
CA ALA A 69 2.53 -32.45 0.94
C ALA A 69 2.25 -33.93 0.59
N PRO A 70 1.00 -34.46 0.62
CA PRO A 70 0.73 -35.85 0.25
C PRO A 70 1.05 -36.20 -1.21
N PHE A 71 1.15 -35.20 -2.09
CA PHE A 71 1.44 -35.38 -3.51
C PHE A 71 2.94 -35.23 -3.83
N GLN A 72 3.76 -34.91 -2.84
CA GLN A 72 5.22 -34.82 -2.96
C GLN A 72 5.82 -36.19 -2.65
N CYS A 73 6.22 -36.92 -3.69
CA CYS A 73 6.73 -38.28 -3.58
C CYS A 73 8.20 -38.34 -3.95
N ASN A 74 8.99 -39.08 -3.17
CA ASN A 74 10.38 -39.39 -3.44
C ASN A 74 10.53 -40.85 -3.86
N GLU A 75 11.32 -41.09 -4.90
CA GLU A 75 11.72 -42.42 -5.33
C GLU A 75 12.87 -42.95 -4.48
N HIS A 76 12.76 -44.20 -4.04
CA HIS A 76 13.79 -44.91 -3.30
C HIS A 76 14.56 -45.87 -4.22
N PRO A 77 15.80 -46.28 -3.86
CA PRO A 77 16.60 -47.23 -4.66
C PRO A 77 15.93 -48.58 -4.93
N ASN A 78 14.91 -48.95 -4.17
CA ASN A 78 14.11 -50.16 -4.37
C ASN A 78 12.96 -49.97 -5.39
N GLY A 79 12.88 -48.82 -6.06
CA GLY A 79 11.82 -48.45 -7.01
C GLY A 79 10.48 -48.12 -6.37
N ARG A 80 10.41 -47.98 -5.04
CA ARG A 80 9.18 -47.57 -4.34
C ARG A 80 9.17 -46.07 -4.12
N PHE A 81 7.98 -45.49 -4.10
CA PHE A 81 7.78 -44.08 -3.81
C PHE A 81 7.19 -43.92 -2.41
N THR A 82 7.72 -42.97 -1.63
CA THR A 82 7.11 -42.57 -0.35
C THR A 82 6.85 -41.08 -0.34
N VAL A 83 5.89 -40.65 0.49
CA VAL A 83 5.62 -39.22 0.69
C VAL A 83 6.84 -38.58 1.34
N GLN A 84 7.34 -37.47 0.79
CA GLN A 84 8.59 -36.82 1.19
C GLN A 84 8.66 -36.44 2.68
N GLU A 85 7.52 -36.05 3.26
CA GLU A 85 7.44 -35.66 4.67
C GLU A 85 7.04 -36.82 5.60
N TYR A 86 6.63 -37.96 5.02
CA TYR A 86 6.11 -39.12 5.74
C TYR A 86 6.68 -40.41 5.14
N ASP A 87 7.94 -40.71 5.44
CA ASP A 87 8.67 -41.85 4.87
C ASP A 87 8.01 -43.22 5.13
N SER A 88 7.12 -43.32 6.13
CA SER A 88 6.36 -44.55 6.41
C SER A 88 5.18 -44.76 5.46
N VAL A 89 4.80 -43.77 4.66
CA VAL A 89 3.61 -43.79 3.80
C VAL A 89 4.03 -43.94 2.33
N PHE A 90 3.69 -45.06 1.72
CA PHE A 90 3.95 -45.32 0.30
C PHE A 90 3.00 -44.54 -0.60
N CYS A 91 3.53 -43.93 -1.67
CA CYS A 91 2.74 -43.26 -2.72
C CYS A 91 2.06 -44.26 -3.66
N SER A 92 1.17 -45.09 -3.11
CA SER A 92 0.48 -46.18 -3.82
C SER A 92 -0.91 -45.78 -4.35
N GLY A 93 -1.42 -44.60 -3.94
CA GLY A 93 -2.81 -44.23 -4.19
C GLY A 93 -3.82 -45.05 -3.36
N GLN A 94 -3.37 -45.79 -2.35
CA GLN A 94 -4.21 -46.67 -1.53
C GLN A 94 -3.96 -46.43 -0.02
N GLY A 95 -4.87 -46.92 0.83
CA GLY A 95 -4.72 -46.89 2.28
C GLY A 95 -4.50 -45.48 2.86
N GLU A 96 -3.47 -45.32 3.68
CA GLU A 96 -3.12 -44.05 4.33
C GLU A 96 -2.81 -42.93 3.32
N HIS A 97 -2.15 -43.26 2.20
CA HIS A 97 -1.82 -42.28 1.17
C HIS A 97 -3.09 -41.72 0.52
N LEU A 98 -4.04 -42.58 0.14
CA LEU A 98 -5.31 -42.14 -0.43
C LEU A 98 -6.06 -41.21 0.54
N GLN A 99 -6.11 -41.56 1.82
CA GLN A 99 -6.75 -40.71 2.83
C GLN A 99 -6.07 -39.34 2.94
N MET A 100 -4.74 -39.30 2.96
CA MET A 100 -3.98 -38.04 2.99
C MET A 100 -4.19 -37.21 1.71
N SER A 101 -4.16 -37.85 0.53
CA SER A 101 -4.42 -37.18 -0.75
C SER A 101 -5.83 -36.60 -0.83
N VAL A 102 -6.85 -37.31 -0.33
CA VAL A 102 -8.22 -36.79 -0.29
C VAL A 102 -8.31 -35.57 0.65
N VAL A 103 -7.74 -35.66 1.86
CA VAL A 103 -7.72 -34.54 2.82
C VAL A 103 -6.99 -33.34 2.23
N GLY A 104 -5.82 -33.53 1.63
CA GLY A 104 -5.01 -32.49 1.02
C GLY A 104 -5.67 -31.87 -0.21
N GLY A 105 -6.30 -32.69 -1.06
CA GLY A 105 -7.05 -32.23 -2.24
C GLY A 105 -8.26 -31.38 -1.87
N VAL A 106 -9.05 -31.81 -0.88
CA VAL A 106 -10.18 -31.03 -0.36
C VAL A 106 -9.69 -29.74 0.32
N ALA A 107 -8.64 -29.82 1.14
CA ALA A 107 -8.07 -28.64 1.79
C ALA A 107 -7.51 -27.62 0.79
N SER A 108 -6.94 -28.09 -0.33
CA SER A 108 -6.41 -27.24 -1.40
C SER A 108 -7.47 -26.40 -2.11
N LEU A 109 -8.77 -26.74 -1.99
CA LEU A 109 -9.85 -25.87 -2.47
C LEU A 109 -9.84 -24.49 -1.79
N MET A 110 -9.31 -24.39 -0.57
CA MET A 110 -9.20 -23.11 0.15
C MET A 110 -8.26 -22.12 -0.55
N PRO A 111 -6.97 -22.40 -0.80
CA PRO A 111 -6.10 -21.48 -1.54
C PRO A 111 -6.53 -21.28 -3.01
N ILE A 112 -7.09 -22.30 -3.66
CA ILE A 112 -7.58 -22.18 -5.04
C ILE A 112 -8.78 -21.22 -5.11
N SER A 113 -9.76 -21.37 -4.21
CA SER A 113 -10.91 -20.46 -4.14
C SER A 113 -10.49 -19.04 -3.75
N PHE A 114 -9.51 -18.87 -2.87
CA PHE A 114 -8.96 -17.56 -2.56
C PHE A 114 -8.29 -16.90 -3.77
N LEU A 115 -7.50 -17.65 -4.55
CA LEU A 115 -6.91 -17.15 -5.79
C LEU A 115 -7.99 -16.79 -6.82
N ALA A 116 -8.98 -17.66 -7.03
CA ALA A 116 -10.09 -17.41 -7.95
C ALA A 116 -10.92 -16.18 -7.54
N MET A 117 -11.21 -16.03 -6.25
CA MET A 117 -11.86 -14.84 -5.69
C MET A 117 -11.00 -13.60 -5.91
N SER A 118 -9.69 -13.67 -5.69
CA SER A 118 -8.78 -12.54 -5.92
C SER A 118 -8.76 -12.11 -7.38
N VAL A 119 -8.73 -13.07 -8.32
CA VAL A 119 -8.84 -12.82 -9.77
C VAL A 119 -10.17 -12.13 -10.08
N TRP A 120 -11.29 -12.67 -9.60
CA TRP A 120 -12.62 -12.10 -9.85
C TRP A 120 -12.78 -10.69 -9.27
N VAL A 121 -12.35 -10.49 -8.02
CA VAL A 121 -12.38 -9.18 -7.35
C VAL A 121 -11.57 -8.16 -8.14
N THR A 122 -10.33 -8.48 -8.52
CA THR A 122 -9.45 -7.53 -9.19
C THR A 122 -9.81 -7.28 -10.66
N TRP A 123 -10.27 -8.30 -11.39
CA TRP A 123 -10.54 -8.18 -12.83
C TRP A 123 -11.96 -7.68 -13.13
N VAL A 124 -12.95 -8.16 -12.38
CA VAL A 124 -14.37 -7.94 -12.68
C VAL A 124 -14.98 -6.88 -11.77
N GLU A 125 -14.78 -7.02 -10.46
CA GLU A 125 -15.52 -6.19 -9.49
C GLU A 125 -14.85 -4.83 -9.25
N LEU A 126 -13.52 -4.78 -9.26
CA LEU A 126 -12.74 -3.57 -9.05
C LEU A 126 -13.10 -2.44 -10.04
N PRO A 127 -13.13 -2.65 -11.38
CA PRO A 127 -13.53 -1.59 -12.31
C PRO A 127 -14.96 -1.10 -12.08
N ARG A 128 -15.89 -2.02 -11.79
CA ARG A 128 -17.31 -1.69 -11.54
C ARG A 128 -17.49 -0.87 -10.27
N ARG A 129 -16.77 -1.23 -9.20
CA ARG A 129 -16.82 -0.53 -7.90
C ARG A 129 -16.09 0.79 -7.92
N LEU A 130 -15.03 0.91 -8.73
CA LEU A 130 -14.33 2.18 -8.94
C LEU A 130 -15.27 3.21 -9.57
N LEU A 131 -16.03 2.81 -10.60
CA LEU A 131 -17.04 3.68 -11.23
C LEU A 131 -18.16 4.12 -10.28
N ARG A 132 -18.44 3.32 -9.23
CA ARG A 132 -19.43 3.66 -8.19
C ARG A 132 -18.83 4.42 -7.00
N ALA A 133 -17.52 4.68 -7.00
CA ALA A 133 -16.79 5.31 -5.90
C ALA A 133 -17.01 4.61 -4.53
N ASP A 134 -17.14 3.28 -4.53
CA ASP A 134 -17.41 2.48 -3.32
C ASP A 134 -16.15 2.32 -2.45
N ALA A 135 -15.80 3.36 -1.69
CA ALA A 135 -14.58 3.35 -0.90
C ALA A 135 -14.60 2.31 0.24
N ALA A 136 -15.78 1.90 0.72
CA ALA A 136 -15.90 0.85 1.74
C ALA A 136 -15.39 -0.48 1.19
N TYR A 137 -15.83 -0.85 -0.02
CA TYR A 137 -15.31 -2.01 -0.73
C TYR A 137 -13.80 -1.91 -0.98
N PHE A 138 -13.32 -0.73 -1.40
CA PHE A 138 -11.89 -0.50 -1.61
C PHE A 138 -11.05 -0.70 -0.34
N ARG A 139 -11.57 -0.26 0.81
CA ARG A 139 -10.93 -0.45 2.12
C ARG A 139 -10.95 -1.91 2.55
N ALA A 140 -12.05 -2.63 2.29
CA ALA A 140 -12.20 -4.05 2.63
C ALA A 140 -11.22 -4.94 1.87
N CYS A 141 -11.05 -4.69 0.57
CA CYS A 141 -10.17 -5.46 -0.29
C CYS A 141 -8.75 -4.87 -0.41
N ALA A 142 -8.41 -3.89 0.44
CA ALA A 142 -7.10 -3.23 0.45
C ALA A 142 -5.93 -4.21 0.65
N PHE A 143 -6.15 -5.42 1.19
CA PHE A 143 -5.11 -6.45 1.29
C PHE A 143 -4.55 -6.88 -0.09
N LEU A 144 -5.34 -6.75 -1.16
CA LEU A 144 -4.92 -7.07 -2.52
C LEU A 144 -3.96 -5.99 -3.06
N TRP A 145 -4.35 -4.71 -2.99
CA TRP A 145 -3.65 -3.61 -3.69
C TRP A 145 -2.89 -2.60 -2.82
N SER A 146 -3.07 -2.55 -1.50
CA SER A 146 -2.49 -1.48 -0.65
C SER A 146 -0.97 -1.32 -0.74
N ARG A 147 -0.25 -2.39 -1.09
CA ARG A 147 1.22 -2.40 -1.27
C ARG A 147 1.68 -1.93 -2.65
N PHE A 148 0.77 -1.94 -3.62
CA PHE A 148 1.05 -1.61 -5.01
C PHE A 148 0.67 -0.16 -5.29
N ARG A 149 1.30 0.43 -6.31
CA ARG A 149 0.92 1.75 -6.78
C ARG A 149 -0.48 1.69 -7.43
N PRO A 150 -1.28 2.77 -7.35
CA PRO A 150 -2.52 2.89 -8.12
C PRO A 150 -2.28 2.59 -9.62
N GLY A 151 -3.15 1.78 -10.22
CA GLY A 151 -3.03 1.30 -11.60
C GLY A 151 -2.23 0.00 -11.79
N ALA A 152 -1.56 -0.51 -10.74
CA ALA A 152 -0.86 -1.80 -10.76
C ALA A 152 -1.57 -2.88 -9.92
N GLU A 153 -2.88 -2.74 -9.68
CA GLU A 153 -3.66 -3.63 -8.81
C GLU A 153 -3.67 -5.07 -9.32
N LEU A 154 -3.64 -5.26 -10.64
CA LEU A 154 -3.58 -6.58 -11.29
C LEU A 154 -2.33 -7.37 -10.89
N TYR A 155 -1.24 -6.69 -10.54
CA TYR A 155 -0.02 -7.35 -10.09
C TYR A 155 -0.24 -8.18 -8.82
N SER A 156 -1.25 -7.83 -8.00
CA SER A 156 -1.62 -8.65 -6.83
C SER A 156 -2.03 -10.08 -7.18
N VAL A 157 -2.73 -10.24 -8.30
CA VAL A 157 -3.15 -11.54 -8.83
C VAL A 157 -1.95 -12.26 -9.44
N LEU A 158 -1.14 -11.58 -10.26
CA LEU A 158 0.08 -12.16 -10.82
C LEU A 158 1.03 -12.68 -9.72
N TYR A 159 1.18 -11.92 -8.64
CA TYR A 159 1.95 -12.30 -7.46
C TYR A 159 1.40 -13.57 -6.78
N LEU A 160 0.08 -13.67 -6.59
CA LEU A 160 -0.55 -14.86 -6.00
C LEU A 160 -0.46 -16.07 -6.94
N THR A 161 -0.65 -15.89 -8.24
CA THR A 161 -0.49 -16.94 -9.25
C THR A 161 0.94 -17.47 -9.26
N ARG A 162 1.94 -16.58 -9.24
CA ARG A 162 3.36 -16.97 -9.11
C ARG A 162 3.59 -17.80 -7.85
N ASN A 163 3.05 -17.36 -6.71
CA ASN A 163 3.16 -18.10 -5.45
C ASN A 163 2.49 -19.49 -5.50
N ALA A 164 1.36 -19.60 -6.21
CA ALA A 164 0.69 -20.88 -6.45
C ALA A 164 1.56 -21.80 -7.32
N LEU A 165 2.14 -21.28 -8.40
CA LEU A 165 3.05 -22.04 -9.27
C LEU A 165 4.28 -22.53 -8.50
N ILE A 166 4.90 -21.68 -7.68
CA ILE A 166 6.04 -22.05 -6.80
C ILE A 166 5.64 -23.20 -5.87
N ALA A 167 4.45 -23.17 -5.28
CA ALA A 167 3.98 -24.24 -4.39
C ALA A 167 3.71 -25.58 -5.12
N LEU A 168 3.44 -25.53 -6.43
CA LEU A 168 3.22 -26.70 -7.28
C LEU A 168 4.52 -27.32 -7.82
N VAL A 169 5.63 -26.57 -7.87
CA VAL A 169 6.92 -27.05 -8.41
C VAL A 169 7.37 -28.39 -7.80
N PRO A 170 7.33 -28.60 -6.47
CA PRO A 170 7.78 -29.87 -5.86
C PRO A 170 6.97 -31.11 -6.28
N LEU A 171 5.84 -30.95 -6.98
CA LEU A 171 5.05 -32.07 -7.51
C LEU A 171 5.67 -32.67 -8.78
N LEU A 172 6.65 -32.00 -9.40
CA LEU A 172 7.34 -32.52 -10.57
C LEU A 172 8.23 -33.71 -10.16
N PRO A 173 8.22 -34.81 -10.91
CA PRO A 173 8.89 -36.05 -10.51
C PRO A 173 10.42 -35.96 -10.57
N SER A 174 10.99 -35.11 -11.44
CA SER A 174 12.44 -34.98 -11.60
C SER A 174 12.97 -33.70 -10.97
N MET A 175 14.07 -33.82 -10.23
CA MET A 175 14.75 -32.68 -9.59
C MET A 175 15.16 -31.61 -10.62
N SER A 176 15.64 -32.03 -11.80
CA SER A 176 15.97 -31.11 -12.88
C SER A 176 14.75 -30.34 -13.39
N ALA A 177 13.58 -30.98 -13.52
CA ALA A 177 12.35 -30.27 -13.90
C ALA A 177 11.90 -29.32 -12.80
N GLN A 178 12.04 -29.69 -11.52
CA GLN A 178 11.74 -28.80 -10.39
C GLN A 178 12.60 -27.52 -10.45
N ILE A 179 13.91 -27.66 -10.62
CA ILE A 179 14.84 -26.51 -10.69
C ILE A 179 14.54 -25.64 -11.91
N VAL A 180 14.39 -26.24 -13.09
CA VAL A 180 14.10 -25.48 -14.34
C VAL A 180 12.76 -24.76 -14.24
N ALA A 181 11.71 -25.42 -13.73
CA ALA A 181 10.40 -24.80 -13.56
C ALA A 181 10.45 -23.63 -12.55
N MET A 182 11.13 -23.81 -11.41
CA MET A 182 11.33 -22.75 -10.42
C MET A 182 12.05 -21.55 -11.05
N ASN A 183 13.14 -21.79 -11.78
CA ASN A 183 13.90 -20.74 -12.47
C ASN A 183 13.04 -19.99 -13.48
N MET A 184 12.28 -20.69 -14.34
CA MET A 184 11.41 -20.03 -15.32
C MET A 184 10.34 -19.14 -14.66
N ILE A 185 9.77 -19.58 -13.54
CA ILE A 185 8.81 -18.79 -12.75
C ILE A 185 9.48 -17.55 -12.16
N LEU A 186 10.70 -17.68 -11.62
CA LEU A 186 11.41 -16.55 -11.02
C LEU A 186 11.96 -15.56 -12.05
N TYR A 187 12.51 -16.04 -13.18
CA TYR A 187 12.94 -15.19 -14.30
C TYR A 187 11.79 -14.36 -14.86
N SER A 188 10.64 -15.00 -15.13
CA SER A 188 9.44 -14.27 -15.58
C SER A 188 8.96 -13.26 -14.55
N SER A 189 8.98 -13.61 -13.25
CA SER A 189 8.65 -12.69 -12.16
C SER A 189 9.58 -11.46 -12.12
N VAL A 190 10.90 -11.65 -12.26
CA VAL A 190 11.88 -10.55 -12.30
C VAL A 190 11.62 -9.61 -13.47
N VAL A 191 11.35 -10.16 -14.66
CA VAL A 191 11.04 -9.35 -15.84
C VAL A 191 9.78 -8.52 -15.59
N VAL A 192 8.71 -9.14 -15.09
CA VAL A 192 7.45 -8.45 -14.79
C VAL A 192 7.64 -7.35 -13.74
N VAL A 193 8.35 -7.61 -12.64
CA VAL A 193 8.63 -6.60 -11.61
C VAL A 193 9.47 -5.46 -12.16
N SER A 194 10.49 -5.78 -12.95
CA SER A 194 11.42 -4.79 -13.49
C SER A 194 10.74 -3.85 -14.48
N LEU A 195 9.82 -4.37 -15.30
CA LEU A 195 9.05 -3.59 -16.28
C LEU A 195 7.90 -2.81 -15.64
N ILE A 196 7.11 -3.46 -14.78
CA ILE A 196 5.91 -2.83 -14.21
C ILE A 196 6.28 -1.88 -13.07
N GLN A 197 7.30 -2.21 -12.26
CA GLN A 197 7.62 -1.49 -11.01
C GLN A 197 6.36 -1.32 -10.13
N PRO A 198 5.69 -2.43 -9.74
CA PRO A 198 4.36 -2.39 -9.16
C PRO A 198 4.33 -1.86 -7.72
N TRP A 199 5.45 -1.92 -6.99
CA TRP A 199 5.50 -1.50 -5.60
C TRP A 199 5.37 0.02 -5.50
N ARG A 200 4.63 0.49 -4.49
CA ARG A 200 4.38 1.92 -4.29
C ARG A 200 5.65 2.74 -4.05
N PHE A 201 6.67 2.13 -3.44
CA PHE A 201 7.95 2.77 -3.19
C PHE A 201 9.03 2.15 -4.08
N ILE A 202 9.89 2.98 -4.67
CA ILE A 202 11.00 2.55 -5.52
C ILE A 202 11.92 1.57 -4.77
N ALA A 203 12.20 1.85 -3.49
CA ALA A 203 12.98 0.96 -2.63
C ALA A 203 12.35 -0.45 -2.51
N GLY A 204 11.02 -0.55 -2.53
CA GLY A 204 10.32 -1.83 -2.53
C GLY A 204 10.55 -2.62 -3.82
N ASN A 205 10.52 -1.96 -4.99
CA ASN A 205 10.85 -2.60 -6.26
C ASN A 205 12.31 -3.06 -6.30
N ALA A 206 13.24 -2.22 -5.86
CA ALA A 206 14.67 -2.57 -5.80
C ALA A 206 14.92 -3.78 -4.88
N LEU A 207 14.30 -3.80 -3.69
CA LEU A 207 14.39 -4.93 -2.77
C LEU A 207 13.82 -6.21 -3.40
N ASP A 208 12.66 -6.14 -4.05
CA ASP A 208 12.03 -7.31 -4.66
C ASP A 208 12.89 -7.88 -5.80
N VAL A 209 13.44 -7.03 -6.67
CA VAL A 209 14.38 -7.46 -7.73
C VAL A 209 15.65 -8.08 -7.12
N MET A 210 16.25 -7.44 -6.11
CA MET A 210 17.44 -7.95 -5.42
C MET A 210 17.19 -9.34 -4.80
N LEU A 211 16.04 -9.54 -4.15
CA LEU A 211 15.67 -10.82 -3.56
C LEU A 211 15.47 -11.91 -4.62
N HIS A 212 14.82 -11.59 -5.74
CA HIS A 212 14.65 -12.56 -6.81
C HIS A 212 15.97 -12.92 -7.50
N VAL A 213 16.83 -11.93 -7.77
CA VAL A 213 18.15 -12.17 -8.37
C VAL A 213 19.00 -13.04 -7.43
N GLY A 214 19.00 -12.75 -6.13
CA GLY A 214 19.70 -13.58 -5.16
C GLY A 214 19.19 -15.02 -5.11
N LEU A 215 17.86 -15.22 -5.15
CA LEU A 215 17.26 -16.55 -5.19
C LEU A 215 17.58 -17.30 -6.50
N LEU A 216 17.54 -16.62 -7.64
CA LEU A 216 17.92 -17.17 -8.95
C LEU A 216 19.37 -17.64 -8.95
N VAL A 217 20.30 -16.84 -8.42
CA VAL A 217 21.70 -17.24 -8.32
C VAL A 217 21.85 -18.52 -7.47
N VAL A 218 21.17 -18.60 -6.32
CA VAL A 218 21.21 -19.81 -5.48
C VAL A 218 20.67 -21.05 -6.22
N LEU A 219 19.58 -20.90 -6.98
CA LEU A 219 18.97 -22.01 -7.74
C LEU A 219 19.81 -22.41 -8.97
N ASP A 220 20.36 -21.44 -9.70
CA ASP A 220 21.25 -21.69 -10.83
C ASP A 220 22.52 -22.42 -10.37
N MET A 221 23.08 -22.01 -9.22
CA MET A 221 24.16 -22.74 -8.58
C MET A 221 23.75 -24.18 -8.26
N ALA A 222 22.59 -24.39 -7.61
CA ALA A 222 22.09 -25.75 -7.34
C ALA A 222 21.95 -26.60 -8.62
N SER A 223 21.56 -26.00 -9.75
CA SER A 223 21.47 -26.67 -11.04
C SER A 223 22.83 -27.16 -11.56
N THR A 224 23.89 -26.36 -11.39
CA THR A 224 25.25 -26.71 -11.82
C THR A 224 25.88 -27.81 -10.96
N PHE A 225 25.39 -28.00 -9.73
CA PHE A 225 25.92 -28.97 -8.77
C PHE A 225 25.15 -30.30 -8.73
N ALA A 226 23.96 -30.37 -9.32
CA ALA A 226 23.12 -31.58 -9.29
C ALA A 226 23.70 -32.79 -10.05
N GLY A 227 24.83 -32.64 -10.77
CA GLY A 227 25.38 -33.69 -11.64
C GLY A 227 26.90 -33.91 -11.63
N ALA A 228 27.68 -33.26 -10.77
CA ALA A 228 29.14 -33.37 -10.78
C ALA A 228 29.75 -33.51 -9.37
N GLU A 229 30.95 -34.09 -9.27
CA GLU A 229 31.85 -34.08 -8.09
C GLU A 229 32.33 -32.65 -7.78
N ALA A 230 31.38 -31.73 -7.58
CA ALA A 230 31.70 -30.38 -7.22
C ALA A 230 32.10 -30.30 -5.75
N ASP A 231 33.06 -29.43 -5.46
CA ASP A 231 33.43 -29.10 -4.09
C ASP A 231 32.23 -28.51 -3.35
N SER A 232 31.59 -29.35 -2.51
CA SER A 232 30.45 -28.98 -1.68
C SER A 232 30.77 -27.82 -0.75
N GLY A 233 32.05 -27.60 -0.41
CA GLY A 233 32.48 -26.48 0.43
C GLY A 233 32.24 -25.14 -0.28
N THR A 234 32.74 -25.00 -1.50
CA THR A 234 32.61 -23.76 -2.27
C THR A 234 31.15 -23.40 -2.57
N SER A 235 30.31 -24.38 -2.92
CA SER A 235 28.89 -24.13 -3.23
C SER A 235 28.11 -23.67 -1.99
N VAL A 236 28.32 -24.30 -0.83
CA VAL A 236 27.70 -23.90 0.43
C VAL A 236 28.13 -22.50 0.83
N VAL A 237 29.41 -22.16 0.72
CA VAL A 237 29.92 -20.82 1.05
C VAL A 237 29.27 -19.75 0.18
N MET A 238 29.17 -19.98 -1.14
CA MET A 238 28.52 -19.05 -2.05
C MET A 238 27.02 -18.88 -1.76
N CYS A 239 26.29 -19.97 -1.52
CA CYS A 239 24.89 -19.92 -1.13
C CYS A 239 24.69 -19.12 0.17
N LEU A 240 25.51 -19.37 1.19
CA LEU A 240 25.48 -18.63 2.46
C LEU A 240 25.80 -17.14 2.26
N PHE A 241 26.74 -16.80 1.38
CA PHE A 241 27.07 -15.42 1.05
C PHE A 241 25.86 -14.69 0.43
N PHE A 242 25.20 -15.27 -0.58
CA PHE A 242 24.01 -14.64 -1.19
C PHE A 242 22.82 -14.57 -0.24
N LEU A 243 22.59 -15.61 0.58
CA LEU A 243 21.57 -15.59 1.63
C LEU A 243 21.85 -14.48 2.66
N LEU A 244 23.10 -14.31 3.08
CA LEU A 244 23.50 -13.23 3.98
C LEU A 244 23.28 -11.86 3.33
N LEU A 245 23.67 -11.67 2.07
CA LEU A 245 23.47 -10.42 1.35
C LEU A 245 21.98 -10.06 1.23
N MET A 246 21.13 -11.04 0.90
CA MET A 246 19.68 -10.86 0.89
C MET A 246 19.14 -10.50 2.27
N GLY A 247 19.58 -11.20 3.31
CA GLY A 247 19.20 -10.92 4.70
C GLY A 247 19.59 -9.50 5.13
N LEU A 248 20.82 -9.07 4.85
CA LEU A 248 21.29 -7.71 5.12
C LEU A 248 20.48 -6.67 4.34
N GLY A 249 20.13 -6.95 3.08
CA GLY A 249 19.29 -6.06 2.28
C GLY A 249 17.88 -5.90 2.86
N VAL A 250 17.26 -6.99 3.34
CA VAL A 250 15.95 -6.93 4.03
C VAL A 250 16.05 -6.14 5.34
N VAL A 251 17.06 -6.43 6.17
CA VAL A 251 17.30 -5.69 7.43
C VAL A 251 17.55 -4.21 7.16
N GLY A 252 18.35 -3.89 6.14
CA GLY A 252 18.63 -2.52 5.71
C GLY A 252 17.37 -1.78 5.24
N ALA A 253 16.53 -2.43 4.44
CA ALA A 253 15.26 -1.86 3.99
C ALA A 253 14.27 -1.62 5.16
N MET A 254 14.20 -2.55 6.12
CA MET A 254 13.41 -2.37 7.33
C MET A 254 13.94 -1.22 8.20
N ALA A 255 15.24 -1.17 8.44
CA ALA A 255 15.89 -0.11 9.20
C ALA A 255 15.65 1.25 8.53
N TYR A 256 15.84 1.35 7.22
CA TYR A 256 15.54 2.55 6.44
C TYR A 256 14.08 2.98 6.59
N GLY A 257 13.13 2.04 6.47
CA GLY A 257 11.71 2.30 6.64
C GLY A 257 11.36 2.81 8.04
N VAL A 258 11.92 2.21 9.10
CA VAL A 258 11.75 2.64 10.49
C VAL A 258 12.35 4.02 10.72
N ILE A 259 13.58 4.27 10.25
CA ILE A 259 14.26 5.57 10.35
C ILE A 259 13.41 6.65 9.67
N LEU A 260 12.93 6.40 8.44
CA LEU A 260 12.06 7.33 7.75
C LEU A 260 10.75 7.57 8.50
N HIS A 261 10.11 6.51 9.02
CA HIS A 261 8.86 6.64 9.75
C HIS A 261 9.02 7.50 11.01
N VAL A 262 10.08 7.23 11.79
CA VAL A 262 10.38 7.99 13.01
C VAL A 262 10.80 9.42 12.68
N ALA A 263 11.62 9.63 11.64
CA ALA A 263 12.03 10.96 11.21
C ALA A 263 10.83 11.81 10.75
N ARG A 264 9.93 11.24 9.93
CA ARG A 264 8.71 11.92 9.45
C ARG A 264 7.72 12.19 10.58
N GLY A 265 7.56 11.25 11.52
CA GLY A 265 6.70 11.45 12.69
C GLY A 265 7.16 12.57 13.62
N ARG A 266 8.48 12.86 13.65
CA ARG A 266 9.05 13.91 14.51
C ARG A 266 9.12 15.28 13.85
N ARG A 267 9.16 15.36 12.51
CA ARG A 267 9.27 16.63 11.78
C ARG A 267 8.48 16.55 10.48
N LYS A 268 7.42 17.35 10.39
CA LYS A 268 6.75 17.58 9.10
C LYS A 268 7.68 18.45 8.23
N PRO A 269 8.08 17.99 7.03
CA PRO A 269 9.01 18.73 6.18
C PRO A 269 8.44 20.05 5.68
N TRP A 270 7.11 20.19 5.61
CA TRP A 270 6.42 21.35 5.07
C TRP A 270 5.68 22.11 6.17
N HIS A 271 5.90 23.42 6.24
CA HIS A 271 5.07 24.31 7.07
C HIS A 271 3.75 24.60 6.39
N PHE A 272 3.78 24.84 5.08
CA PHE A 272 2.60 25.18 4.29
C PHE A 272 2.45 24.23 3.10
N PHE A 273 1.23 23.78 2.83
CA PHE A 273 0.84 23.15 1.57
C PHE A 273 -0.15 24.09 0.86
N LEU A 274 0.16 24.55 -0.35
CA LEU A 274 -0.70 25.47 -1.10
C LEU A 274 -1.56 24.72 -2.12
N SER A 275 -2.80 24.40 -1.74
CA SER A 275 -3.79 23.83 -2.64
C SER A 275 -4.41 24.92 -3.49
N HIS A 276 -4.32 24.77 -4.81
CA HIS A 276 -4.73 25.81 -5.74
C HIS A 276 -5.16 25.24 -7.09
N GLN A 277 -5.91 26.04 -7.85
CA GLN A 277 -6.25 25.71 -9.22
C GLN A 277 -5.19 26.29 -10.15
N LYS A 278 -4.50 25.40 -10.87
CA LYS A 278 -3.35 25.74 -11.74
C LYS A 278 -3.61 26.90 -12.71
N SER A 279 -4.79 26.95 -13.33
CA SER A 279 -5.12 27.95 -14.36
C SER A 279 -5.50 29.32 -13.80
N THR A 280 -6.10 29.37 -12.61
CA THR A 280 -6.66 30.61 -12.04
C THR A 280 -5.76 31.18 -10.96
N SER A 281 -5.36 30.38 -9.98
CA SER A 281 -4.63 30.81 -8.77
C SER A 281 -3.15 30.42 -8.74
N GLY A 282 -2.61 29.80 -9.80
CA GLY A 282 -1.21 29.34 -9.86
C GLY A 282 -0.17 30.45 -9.67
N SER A 283 -0.34 31.61 -10.32
CA SER A 283 0.56 32.76 -10.17
C SER A 283 0.53 33.34 -8.76
N LEU A 284 -0.67 33.42 -8.16
CA LEU A 284 -0.84 33.85 -6.77
C LEU A 284 -0.20 32.86 -5.79
N ALA A 285 -0.42 31.56 -5.99
CA ALA A 285 0.20 30.52 -5.18
C ALA A 285 1.73 30.66 -5.21
N ARG A 286 2.31 30.85 -6.42
CA ARG A 286 3.75 31.09 -6.62
C ARG A 286 4.22 32.33 -5.88
N LEU A 287 3.52 33.45 -6.00
CA LEU A 287 3.86 34.69 -5.29
C LEU A 287 3.80 34.49 -3.77
N LEU A 288 2.76 33.84 -3.26
CA LEU A 288 2.60 33.55 -1.84
C LEU A 288 3.75 32.69 -1.31
N LYS A 289 4.13 31.63 -2.03
CA LYS A 289 5.31 30.80 -1.71
C LYS A 289 6.59 31.63 -1.63
N ILE A 290 6.84 32.52 -2.60
CA ILE A 290 8.00 33.40 -2.59
C ILE A 290 7.99 34.30 -1.35
N GLN A 291 6.85 34.87 -0.99
CA GLN A 291 6.74 35.77 0.16
C GLN A 291 6.90 35.04 1.50
N LEU A 292 6.34 33.83 1.65
CA LEU A 292 6.54 32.99 2.82
C LEU A 292 8.03 32.62 3.01
N LEU A 293 8.72 32.25 1.93
CA LEU A 293 10.16 31.97 1.98
C LEU A 293 11.00 33.22 2.31
N LYS A 294 10.59 34.41 1.82
CA LYS A 294 11.23 35.69 2.17
C LYS A 294 11.03 36.11 3.63
N ARG A 295 9.97 35.61 4.28
CA ARG A 295 9.69 35.85 5.70
C ARG A 295 10.62 35.03 6.58
N SER A 296 10.81 33.76 6.28
CA SER A 296 11.74 32.90 6.99
C SER A 296 12.11 31.68 6.14
N SER A 297 13.37 31.26 6.21
CA SER A 297 13.82 29.97 5.65
C SER A 297 13.14 28.77 6.33
N ARG A 298 12.54 28.96 7.50
CA ARG A 298 11.77 27.92 8.20
C ARG A 298 10.43 27.63 7.53
N PHE A 299 9.81 28.59 6.84
CA PHE A 299 8.49 28.43 6.22
C PHE A 299 8.54 27.66 4.90
N THR A 300 9.01 26.42 4.98
CA THR A 300 9.02 25.48 3.87
C THR A 300 7.61 25.31 3.31
N THR A 301 7.46 25.53 2.00
CA THR A 301 6.15 25.59 1.36
C THR A 301 6.10 24.63 0.18
N PHE A 302 5.20 23.66 0.24
CA PHE A 302 4.94 22.71 -0.83
C PHE A 302 4.00 23.32 -1.87
N MET A 303 4.32 23.09 -3.15
CA MET A 303 3.48 23.42 -4.29
C MET A 303 3.57 22.30 -5.31
N ASP A 304 2.43 21.80 -5.77
CA ASP A 304 2.33 20.69 -6.72
C ASP A 304 3.18 20.92 -7.97
N THR A 305 3.12 22.10 -8.59
CA THR A 305 3.87 22.45 -9.81
C THR A 305 5.39 22.41 -9.65
N ASP A 306 5.89 22.52 -8.42
CA ASP A 306 7.33 22.60 -8.15
C ASP A 306 7.89 21.28 -7.62
N ASN A 307 7.08 20.55 -6.86
CA ASN A 307 7.56 19.50 -5.96
C ASN A 307 6.99 18.12 -6.30
N LEU A 308 5.85 18.05 -7.01
CA LEU A 308 5.18 16.78 -7.30
C LEU A 308 5.75 16.15 -8.58
N ARG A 309 6.39 14.98 -8.44
CA ARG A 309 6.82 14.16 -9.59
C ARG A 309 5.85 13.02 -9.88
N ASP A 310 5.20 12.51 -8.83
CA ASP A 310 4.22 11.44 -8.91
C ASP A 310 2.96 11.84 -8.14
N LEU A 311 1.81 11.78 -8.83
CA LEU A 311 0.50 12.10 -8.29
C LEU A 311 0.08 11.14 -7.17
N THR A 312 0.66 9.94 -7.09
CA THR A 312 0.39 8.97 -6.03
C THR A 312 0.91 9.41 -4.65
N GLU A 313 1.82 10.38 -4.62
CA GLU A 313 2.41 10.97 -3.41
C GLU A 313 1.67 12.23 -2.93
N LEU A 314 0.79 12.80 -3.76
CA LEU A 314 0.14 14.10 -3.51
C LEU A 314 -0.48 14.19 -2.11
N PHE A 315 -1.32 13.23 -1.77
CA PHE A 315 -1.99 13.19 -0.47
C PHE A 315 -1.02 12.87 0.69
N GLY A 316 0.12 12.24 0.41
CA GLY A 316 1.19 12.08 1.39
C GLY A 316 1.79 13.42 1.79
N PHE A 317 2.07 14.30 0.82
CA PHE A 317 2.59 15.64 1.09
C PHE A 317 1.61 16.52 1.87
N VAL A 318 0.31 16.35 1.65
CA VAL A 318 -0.71 17.00 2.48
C VAL A 318 -0.57 16.56 3.94
N ARG A 319 -0.49 15.25 4.22
CA ARG A 319 -0.31 14.71 5.59
C ARG A 319 0.96 15.23 6.27
N ASP A 320 2.01 15.37 5.47
CA ASP A 320 3.34 15.83 5.88
C ASP A 320 3.45 17.37 5.99
N THR A 321 2.32 18.10 6.07
CA THR A 321 2.29 19.56 6.25
C THR A 321 1.72 20.00 7.60
N HIS A 322 2.23 21.11 8.14
CA HIS A 322 1.68 21.72 9.35
C HIS A 322 0.38 22.48 9.10
N THR A 323 0.36 23.31 8.05
CA THR A 323 -0.79 24.14 7.68
C THR A 323 -1.16 23.91 6.22
N PHE A 324 -2.38 23.46 5.98
CA PHE A 324 -2.97 23.36 4.66
C PHE A 324 -3.62 24.69 4.30
N VAL A 325 -3.19 25.31 3.20
CA VAL A 325 -3.71 26.59 2.73
C VAL A 325 -4.52 26.34 1.46
N PHE A 326 -5.82 26.58 1.55
CA PHE A 326 -6.75 26.42 0.45
C PHE A 326 -6.98 27.76 -0.26
N LEU A 327 -6.48 27.90 -1.49
CA LEU A 327 -6.70 29.09 -2.33
C LEU A 327 -8.08 29.00 -3.00
N ALA A 328 -9.13 29.34 -2.25
CA ALA A 328 -10.51 29.28 -2.66
C ALA A 328 -10.80 30.25 -3.82
N SER A 329 -10.61 29.74 -5.02
CA SER A 329 -10.72 30.42 -6.31
C SER A 329 -11.90 29.85 -7.10
N PRO A 330 -12.58 30.61 -7.99
CA PRO A 330 -13.73 30.10 -8.75
C PRO A 330 -13.42 28.80 -9.48
N GLY A 331 -14.15 27.73 -9.14
CA GLY A 331 -14.04 26.43 -9.78
C GLY A 331 -12.96 25.50 -9.20
N ILE A 332 -12.29 25.86 -8.11
CA ILE A 332 -11.32 24.96 -7.46
C ILE A 332 -11.98 23.69 -6.92
N GLU A 333 -13.22 23.81 -6.43
CA GLU A 333 -14.06 22.72 -5.93
C GLU A 333 -14.44 21.72 -7.03
N ARG A 334 -14.29 22.10 -8.31
CA ARG A 334 -14.52 21.22 -9.48
C ARG A 334 -13.27 20.44 -9.88
N ARG A 335 -12.16 20.61 -9.17
CA ARG A 335 -10.91 19.91 -9.43
C ARG A 335 -10.74 18.76 -8.44
N LYS A 336 -10.98 17.53 -8.91
CA LYS A 336 -10.89 16.31 -8.09
C LYS A 336 -9.64 16.19 -7.22
N TRP A 337 -8.47 16.60 -7.72
CA TRP A 337 -7.22 16.53 -6.96
C TRP A 337 -7.21 17.54 -5.82
N CYS A 338 -7.63 18.79 -6.05
CA CYS A 338 -7.78 19.79 -4.99
C CYS A 338 -8.81 19.32 -3.96
N VAL A 339 -9.92 18.74 -4.39
CA VAL A 339 -10.92 18.15 -3.48
C VAL A 339 -10.32 17.03 -2.65
N GLY A 340 -9.55 16.12 -3.25
CA GLY A 340 -8.84 15.06 -2.53
C GLY A 340 -7.80 15.58 -1.53
N GLU A 341 -7.15 16.71 -1.82
CA GLU A 341 -6.25 17.38 -0.88
C GLU A 341 -7.01 17.91 0.34
N ILE A 342 -8.16 18.57 0.12
CA ILE A 342 -9.01 19.08 1.21
C ILE A 342 -9.55 17.92 2.06
N VAL A 343 -10.02 16.85 1.44
CA VAL A 343 -10.49 15.64 2.14
C VAL A 343 -9.36 15.04 2.97
N THR A 344 -8.16 14.98 2.40
CA THR A 344 -6.98 14.48 3.12
C THR A 344 -6.65 15.36 4.33
N ALA A 345 -6.69 16.68 4.18
CA ALA A 345 -6.44 17.63 5.27
C ALA A 345 -7.45 17.46 6.41
N LYS A 346 -8.75 17.32 6.09
CA LYS A 346 -9.80 17.08 7.09
C LYS A 346 -9.61 15.73 7.80
N LEU A 347 -9.41 14.65 7.04
CA LEU A 347 -9.29 13.29 7.62
C LEU A 347 -8.08 13.13 8.55
N HIS A 348 -7.05 13.97 8.40
CA HIS A 348 -5.84 13.93 9.21
C HIS A 348 -5.73 15.11 10.19
N ASP A 349 -6.84 15.83 10.41
CA ASP A 349 -6.93 16.96 11.34
C ASP A 349 -5.80 17.99 11.14
N ILE A 350 -5.53 18.34 9.88
CA ILE A 350 -4.50 19.31 9.53
C ILE A 350 -5.08 20.70 9.66
N ARG A 351 -4.36 21.60 10.33
CA ARG A 351 -4.75 23.02 10.42
C ARG A 351 -4.96 23.55 9.02
N THR A 352 -6.19 23.94 8.73
CA THR A 352 -6.60 24.38 7.40
C THR A 352 -6.97 25.86 7.46
N ILE A 353 -6.50 26.63 6.48
CA ILE A 353 -6.81 28.06 6.33
C ILE A 353 -7.30 28.28 4.91
N MET A 354 -8.46 28.92 4.77
CA MET A 354 -9.04 29.27 3.49
C MET A 354 -8.67 30.72 3.13
N LEU A 355 -7.97 30.92 2.01
CA LEU A 355 -7.79 32.23 1.40
C LEU A 355 -8.92 32.46 0.39
N ARG A 356 -9.96 33.20 0.81
CA ARG A 356 -11.22 33.32 0.06
C ARG A 356 -11.16 34.43 -0.98
N TRP A 357 -11.26 34.09 -2.27
CA TRP A 357 -11.48 35.10 -3.30
C TRP A 357 -12.88 35.71 -3.27
N PRO A 358 -13.05 37.00 -3.64
CA PRO A 358 -14.36 37.63 -3.72
C PRO A 358 -15.36 36.89 -4.62
N ALA A 359 -14.86 36.31 -5.72
CA ALA A 359 -15.68 35.56 -6.68
C ALA A 359 -15.89 34.08 -6.30
N PHE A 360 -15.31 33.61 -5.20
CA PHE A 360 -15.49 32.21 -4.78
C PHE A 360 -16.89 31.98 -4.23
N GLN A 361 -17.59 31.03 -4.86
CA GLN A 361 -18.89 30.55 -4.42
C GLN A 361 -18.68 29.25 -3.67
N GLU A 362 -19.26 29.16 -2.47
CA GLU A 362 -19.18 27.93 -1.71
C GLU A 362 -20.07 26.85 -2.33
N PRO A 363 -19.68 25.57 -2.26
CA PRO A 363 -20.51 24.46 -2.71
C PRO A 363 -21.83 24.42 -1.95
N ASP A 364 -22.94 24.60 -2.66
CA ASP A 364 -24.28 24.47 -2.08
C ASP A 364 -24.65 22.99 -1.84
N GLU A 365 -25.81 22.75 -1.22
CA GLU A 365 -26.30 21.37 -0.99
C GLU A 365 -26.48 20.61 -2.32
N ARG A 366 -26.98 21.28 -3.37
CA ARG A 366 -27.21 20.66 -4.68
C ARG A 366 -25.91 20.18 -5.33
N PHE A 367 -24.83 20.95 -5.19
CA PHE A 367 -23.49 20.55 -5.62
C PHE A 367 -23.02 19.32 -4.85
N ARG A 368 -23.25 19.28 -3.54
CA ARG A 368 -22.87 18.17 -2.64
C ARG A 368 -23.70 16.90 -2.85
N GLU A 369 -24.94 17.00 -3.27
CA GLU A 369 -25.79 15.86 -3.63
C GLU A 369 -25.40 15.27 -5.01
N ASN A 370 -24.80 16.06 -5.90
CA ASN A 370 -24.49 15.67 -7.28
C ASN A 370 -22.98 15.69 -7.61
N LEU A 371 -22.13 15.19 -6.70
CA LEU A 371 -20.67 15.30 -6.81
C LEU A 371 -20.08 14.71 -8.09
N THR A 372 -20.57 13.55 -8.55
CA THR A 372 -20.08 12.91 -9.80
C THR A 372 -20.31 13.79 -11.03
N PHE A 373 -21.44 14.51 -11.08
CA PHE A 373 -21.72 15.45 -12.16
C PHE A 373 -20.93 16.75 -11.96
N ALA A 374 -20.88 17.26 -10.74
CA ALA A 374 -20.26 18.53 -10.42
C ALA A 374 -18.72 18.52 -10.56
N ILE A 375 -18.10 17.36 -10.29
CA ILE A 375 -16.65 17.14 -10.28
C ILE A 375 -16.32 15.92 -11.17
N PRO A 376 -16.08 16.13 -12.48
CA PRO A 376 -15.85 15.03 -13.40
C PRO A 376 -14.67 14.13 -12.99
N GLY A 377 -14.94 12.83 -12.87
CA GLY A 377 -13.94 11.81 -12.55
C GLY A 377 -13.51 11.77 -11.08
N ILE A 378 -14.32 12.31 -10.16
CA ILE A 378 -14.10 12.30 -8.72
C ILE A 378 -14.00 10.88 -8.14
N GLU A 379 -14.57 9.89 -8.84
CA GLU A 379 -14.61 8.50 -8.44
C GLU A 379 -13.21 7.89 -8.26
N ILE A 380 -12.20 8.45 -8.96
CA ILE A 380 -10.81 8.04 -8.82
C ILE A 380 -10.28 8.23 -7.40
N LEU A 381 -10.87 9.12 -6.59
CA LEU A 381 -10.46 9.30 -5.20
C LEU A 381 -10.75 8.07 -4.33
N ALA A 382 -11.67 7.19 -4.76
CA ALA A 382 -11.95 5.93 -4.07
C ALA A 382 -10.73 4.99 -4.03
N SER A 383 -9.86 5.04 -5.06
CA SER A 383 -8.60 4.26 -5.05
C SER A 383 -7.61 4.74 -3.98
N TYR A 384 -7.81 5.95 -3.45
CA TYR A 384 -7.06 6.52 -2.33
C TYR A 384 -7.81 6.40 -0.99
N GLY A 385 -8.94 5.67 -0.97
CA GLY A 385 -9.73 5.40 0.23
C GLY A 385 -10.72 6.50 0.61
N MET A 386 -10.96 7.46 -0.28
CA MET A 386 -11.90 8.58 -0.07
C MET A 386 -13.22 8.31 -0.79
N SER A 387 -14.32 8.23 -0.03
CA SER A 387 -15.68 8.07 -0.57
C SER A 387 -16.30 9.40 -1.00
N LEU A 388 -17.39 9.33 -1.76
CA LEU A 388 -18.21 10.52 -2.06
C LEU A 388 -18.82 11.14 -0.80
N LEU A 389 -19.12 10.33 0.22
CA LEU A 389 -19.56 10.82 1.51
C LEU A 389 -18.46 11.64 2.19
N ASP A 390 -17.23 11.13 2.21
CA ASP A 390 -16.07 11.84 2.75
C ASP A 390 -15.88 13.19 2.04
N VAL A 391 -16.07 13.24 0.71
CA VAL A 391 -16.04 14.47 -0.09
C VAL A 391 -17.17 15.42 0.33
N SER A 392 -18.42 14.96 0.34
CA SER A 392 -19.59 15.78 0.68
C SER A 392 -19.48 16.39 2.08
N GLU A 393 -19.13 15.59 3.07
CA GLU A 393 -18.91 16.05 4.44
C GLU A 393 -17.72 17.00 4.56
N THR A 394 -16.69 16.81 3.73
CA THR A 394 -15.54 17.71 3.69
C THR A 394 -15.91 19.08 3.15
N LEU A 395 -16.68 19.12 2.05
CA LEU A 395 -17.16 20.38 1.49
C LEU A 395 -18.07 21.12 2.48
N LYS A 396 -18.90 20.41 3.25
CA LYS A 396 -19.67 20.99 4.36
C LYS A 396 -18.78 21.54 5.48
N TRP A 397 -17.69 20.85 5.81
CA TRP A 397 -16.74 21.27 6.84
C TRP A 397 -15.96 22.54 6.47
N LEU A 398 -15.79 22.85 5.18
CA LEU A 398 -15.08 24.05 4.73
C LEU A 398 -15.66 25.35 5.32
N HIS A 399 -16.96 25.40 5.60
CA HIS A 399 -17.59 26.57 6.23
C HIS A 399 -17.10 26.84 7.67
N THR A 400 -16.51 25.84 8.33
CA THR A 400 -16.00 25.95 9.70
C THR A 400 -14.52 26.33 9.76
N VAL A 401 -13.85 26.43 8.61
CA VAL A 401 -12.41 26.65 8.51
C VAL A 401 -12.08 28.14 8.69
N GLU A 402 -10.94 28.41 9.35
CA GLU A 402 -10.34 29.75 9.46
C GLU A 402 -10.24 30.40 8.07
N THR A 403 -10.92 31.53 7.87
CA THR A 403 -11.01 32.18 6.56
C THR A 403 -10.34 33.55 6.58
N ILE A 404 -9.44 33.78 5.64
CA ILE A 404 -8.82 35.09 5.39
C ILE A 404 -9.37 35.61 4.06
N PRO A 405 -10.10 36.73 4.05
CA PRO A 405 -10.63 37.30 2.82
C PRO A 405 -9.48 37.87 1.98
N MET A 406 -9.47 37.51 0.69
CA MET A 406 -8.54 38.11 -0.26
C MET A 406 -9.05 39.48 -0.70
N PRO A 407 -8.19 40.50 -0.76
CA PRO A 407 -8.58 41.81 -1.27
C PRO A 407 -8.89 41.73 -2.77
N PRO A 408 -9.74 42.64 -3.28
CA PRO A 408 -10.03 42.73 -4.72
C PRO A 408 -8.79 43.14 -5.54
N THR A 409 -7.92 43.95 -4.94
CA THR A 409 -6.64 44.38 -5.54
C THR A 409 -5.48 43.85 -4.71
N LEU A 410 -4.59 43.08 -5.35
CA LEU A 410 -3.42 42.52 -4.71
C LEU A 410 -2.22 43.47 -4.85
N ASN A 411 -1.64 43.89 -3.73
CA ASN A 411 -0.43 44.69 -3.69
C ASN A 411 0.55 44.12 -2.65
N LEU A 412 1.76 44.69 -2.53
CA LEU A 412 2.78 44.17 -1.64
C LEU A 412 2.37 44.22 -0.16
N GLU A 413 1.65 45.26 0.23
CA GLU A 413 1.20 45.45 1.61
C GLU A 413 0.14 44.41 2.00
N THR A 414 -0.89 44.25 1.17
CA THR A 414 -1.95 43.25 1.39
C THR A 414 -1.40 41.83 1.37
N MET A 415 -0.47 41.52 0.47
CA MET A 415 0.25 40.23 0.48
C MET A 415 1.05 40.05 1.78
N GLY A 416 1.69 41.11 2.26
CA GLY A 416 2.37 41.12 3.55
C GLY A 416 1.42 40.77 4.71
N ARG A 417 0.22 41.37 4.75
CA ARG A 417 -0.80 41.06 5.75
C ARG A 417 -1.28 39.61 5.67
N ILE A 418 -1.50 39.08 4.47
CA ILE A 418 -1.87 37.67 4.27
C ILE A 418 -0.78 36.75 4.83
N CYS A 419 0.49 37.01 4.49
CA CYS A 419 1.60 36.26 5.06
C CYS A 419 1.64 36.35 6.58
N ASP A 420 1.44 37.55 7.14
CA ASP A 420 1.48 37.76 8.59
C ASP A 420 0.37 36.99 9.31
N SER A 421 -0.82 36.93 8.73
CA SER A 421 -1.92 36.09 9.23
C SER A 421 -1.61 34.60 9.13
N LEU A 422 -1.05 34.13 8.01
CA LEU A 422 -0.71 32.72 7.81
C LEU A 422 0.40 32.25 8.77
N THR A 423 1.44 33.06 8.94
CA THR A 423 2.59 32.73 9.78
C THR A 423 2.38 33.07 11.25
N ARG A 424 1.35 33.87 11.58
CA ARG A 424 1.15 34.50 12.90
C ARG A 424 2.38 35.29 13.36
N THR A 425 3.08 35.92 12.41
CA THR A 425 4.26 36.76 12.67
C THR A 425 4.09 38.11 12.00
N VAL A 426 4.61 39.18 12.59
CA VAL A 426 4.67 40.48 11.92
C VAL A 426 5.95 40.58 11.09
N ALA A 427 5.84 41.09 9.87
CA ALA A 427 6.98 41.52 9.06
C ALA A 427 7.98 42.38 9.85
N PRO A 428 9.31 42.16 9.77
CA PRO A 428 10.23 43.27 10.01
C PRO A 428 9.95 44.35 8.96
N ARG A 429 9.80 45.61 9.38
CA ARG A 429 9.53 46.73 8.47
C ARG A 429 10.66 46.83 7.44
N VAL A 430 10.33 47.25 6.21
CA VAL A 430 11.31 47.37 5.12
C VAL A 430 12.44 48.32 5.50
N GLU A 431 12.16 49.34 6.32
CA GLU A 431 13.14 50.29 6.86
C GLU A 431 14.21 49.61 7.74
N ASP A 432 13.86 48.55 8.47
CA ASP A 432 14.81 47.83 9.33
C ASP A 432 15.80 46.98 8.53
N ARG A 433 15.46 46.57 7.29
CA ARG A 433 16.37 45.77 6.45
C ARG A 433 17.49 46.59 5.83
N TYR A 434 17.30 47.89 5.65
CA TYR A 434 18.34 48.78 5.13
C TYR A 434 19.25 49.30 6.25
N ARG A 435 18.72 49.52 7.47
CA ARG A 435 19.56 49.91 8.62
C ARG A 435 20.63 48.89 9.02
N VAL A 436 20.41 47.60 8.78
CA VAL A 436 21.39 46.55 9.12
C VAL A 436 22.54 46.45 8.10
N LYS A 437 22.39 47.04 6.90
CA LYS A 437 23.46 47.08 5.90
C LYS A 437 24.35 48.33 5.98
N ASP A 438 23.94 49.36 6.73
CA ASP A 438 24.69 50.60 6.90
C ASP A 438 25.48 50.67 8.23
N LEU A 439 25.62 49.54 8.93
CA LEU A 439 26.39 49.40 10.18
C LEU A 439 27.56 48.38 10.03
N GLY A 440 28.02 48.14 8.80
CA GLY A 440 29.17 47.28 8.49
C GLY A 440 30.26 48.05 7.79
#